data_AF-A0A0S3R1J7-F1
#
_entry.id   AF-A0A0S3R1J7-F1
#
_cell.length_a   1.000
_cell.length_b   1.000
_cell.length_c   1.000
_cell.angle_alpha   90.00
_cell.angle_beta   90.00
_cell.angle_gamma   90.00
#
_symmetry.space_group_name_H-M   'P 1'
#
loop_
_entity.id
_entity.type
_entity.pdbx_description
1 polymer ?
#
loop_
_entity_poly.entity_id
_entity_poly.type
_entity_poly.pdbx_seq_one_letter_code
_entity_poly.pdbx_strand_id
1 'polypeptide(L)' 'MTSSSAALISQRIDELVEQQTQGTFAGQGRGDILTTAIGRPEHLGRVRGVPGAIGLRDYFSPTQKTPHQ' A
#
# COMPACT_ATOMS: atom_id res chain seq x y z
N MET A 1 16.29 7.09 13.85
CA MET A 1 15.74 5.72 13.64
C MET A 1 16.82 4.73 14.04
N THR A 2 16.55 3.82 14.96
CA THR A 2 17.50 2.77 15.36
C THR A 2 17.29 1.54 14.47
N SER A 3 18.36 0.77 14.23
CA SER A 3 18.34 -0.44 13.38
C SER A 3 17.23 -1.42 13.76
N SER A 4 16.92 -1.55 15.06
CA SER A 4 15.81 -2.38 15.57
C SER A 4 14.43 -1.97 15.04
N SER A 5 14.15 -0.67 14.91
CA SER A 5 12.85 -0.22 14.37
C SER A 5 12.70 -0.52 12.87
N ALA A 6 13.80 -0.45 12.11
CA ALA A 6 13.78 -0.76 10.68
C ALA A 6 13.56 -2.25 10.44
N ALA A 7 14.19 -3.12 11.24
CA ALA A 7 13.99 -4.56 11.16
C ALA A 7 12.54 -4.97 11.43
N LEU A 8 11.90 -4.37 12.45
CA LEU A 8 10.48 -4.64 12.75
C LEU A 8 9.54 -4.19 11.62
N ILE A 9 9.83 -3.04 11.00
CA ILE A 9 9.05 -2.56 9.85
C ILE A 9 9.23 -3.52 8.66
N SER A 10 10.45 -4.00 8.41
CA SER A 10 10.72 -4.97 7.35
C SER A 10 9.89 -6.25 7.55
N GLN A 11 9.95 -6.85 8.73
CA GLN A 11 9.18 -8.05 9.04
C GLN A 11 7.68 -7.84 8.83
N ARG A 12 7.14 -6.70 9.25
CA ARG A 12 5.74 -6.35 9.03
C ARG A 12 5.38 -6.21 7.55
N ILE A 13 6.29 -5.69 6.74
CA ILE A 13 6.07 -5.60 5.28
C ILE A 13 5.97 -7.01 4.71
N ASP A 14 6.87 -7.91 5.09
CA ASP A 14 6.85 -9.30 4.61
C ASP A 14 5.51 -9.98 4.96
N GLU A 15 5.07 -9.86 6.22
CA GLU A 15 3.77 -10.37 6.69
C GLU A 15 2.58 -9.79 5.88
N LEU A 16 2.59 -8.48 5.61
CA LEU A 16 1.52 -7.82 4.84
C LEU A 16 1.53 -8.20 3.36
N VAL A 17 2.71 -8.44 2.78
CA VAL A 17 2.84 -8.93 1.40
C VAL A 17 2.30 -10.34 1.31
N GLU A 18 2.62 -11.22 2.27
CA GLU A 18 2.03 -12.55 2.34
C GLU A 18 0.50 -12.49 2.42
N GLN A 19 -0.06 -11.64 3.30
CA GLN A 19 -1.50 -11.42 3.40
C GLN A 19 -2.09 -10.87 2.08
N GLN A 20 -1.37 -10.01 1.37
CA GLN A 20 -1.80 -9.52 0.08
C GLN A 20 -1.86 -10.62 -0.98
N THR A 21 -0.85 -11.50 -1.01
CA THR A 21 -0.87 -12.66 -1.93
C THR A 21 -1.99 -13.63 -1.62
N GLN A 22 -2.37 -13.78 -0.35
CA GLN A 22 -3.54 -14.57 0.07
C GLN A 22 -4.88 -13.85 -0.15
N GLY A 23 -4.85 -12.58 -0.54
CA GLY A 23 -6.04 -11.74 -0.71
C GLY A 23 -6.71 -11.31 0.60
N THR A 24 -6.07 -11.54 1.75
CA THR A 24 -6.56 -11.10 3.07
C THR A 24 -6.21 -9.64 3.37
N PHE A 25 -5.18 -9.11 2.71
CA PHE A 25 -4.82 -7.70 2.75
C PHE A 25 -4.93 -7.06 1.37
N ALA A 26 -5.71 -5.98 1.25
CA ALA A 26 -5.71 -5.14 0.06
C ALA A 26 -5.41 -3.71 0.49
N GLY A 27 -4.20 -3.24 0.16
CA GLY A 27 -3.84 -1.85 0.41
C GLY A 27 -4.81 -0.94 -0.34
N GLN A 28 -5.46 -0.01 0.37
CA GLN A 28 -6.45 0.88 -0.22
C GLN A 28 -6.25 2.32 0.24
N GLY A 29 -6.15 3.23 -0.73
CA GLY A 29 -6.06 4.66 -0.47
C GLY A 29 -4.86 5.00 0.42
N ARG A 30 -5.15 5.45 1.64
CA ARG A 30 -4.14 5.87 2.63
C ARG A 30 -3.65 4.72 3.52
N GLY A 31 -4.22 3.52 3.37
CA GLY A 31 -3.82 2.32 4.11
C GLY A 31 -3.05 1.35 3.23
N ASP A 32 -2.00 1.82 2.57
CA ASP A 32 -1.10 0.93 1.81
C ASP A 32 -0.18 0.11 2.75
N ILE A 33 0.56 -0.83 2.18
CA ILE A 33 1.44 -1.76 2.93
C ILE A 33 2.42 -0.98 3.80
N LEU A 34 3.05 0.05 3.23
CA LEU A 34 4.06 0.84 3.95
C LEU A 34 3.44 1.67 5.08
N THR A 35 2.28 2.27 4.85
CA THR A 35 1.55 3.00 5.90
C THR A 35 1.15 2.08 7.05
N THR A 36 0.71 0.86 6.70
CA THR A 36 0.30 -0.14 7.69
C THR A 36 1.51 -0.68 8.47
N ALA A 37 2.62 -0.94 7.78
CA ALA A 37 3.86 -1.40 8.42
C ALA A 37 4.45 -0.37 9.38
N ILE A 38 4.51 0.90 8.96
CA ILE A 38 5.03 2.03 9.74
C ILE A 38 4.05 2.44 10.85
N GLY A 39 2.74 2.24 10.65
CA GLY A 39 1.69 2.61 11.59
C GLY A 39 1.43 4.12 11.69
N ARG A 40 1.93 4.90 10.72
CA ARG A 40 1.73 6.35 10.65
C ARG A 40 1.11 6.71 9.30
N PRO A 41 -0.03 7.43 9.28
CA PRO A 41 -0.59 7.95 8.03
C PRO A 41 0.37 9.00 7.50
N GLU A 42 1.23 8.60 6.57
CA GLU A 42 2.20 9.48 5.94
C GLU A 42 1.71 9.85 4.54
N HIS A 43 1.66 11.16 4.30
CA HIS A 43 1.38 11.87 3.04
C HIS A 43 -0.05 12.36 2.75
N LEU A 44 -0.07 13.62 2.30
CA LEU A 44 -1.22 14.45 1.91
C LEU A 44 -1.85 14.03 0.55
N GLY A 45 -2.00 12.73 0.30
CA GLY A 45 -2.79 12.25 -0.85
C GLY A 45 -2.02 11.81 -2.10
N ARG A 46 -0.76 11.35 -1.96
CA ARG A 46 0.01 10.76 -3.07
C ARG A 46 0.34 9.29 -2.78
N VAL A 47 0.29 8.45 -3.81
CA VAL A 47 0.73 7.05 -3.73
C VAL A 47 2.26 7.01 -3.86
N ARG A 48 2.93 6.27 -2.97
CA ARG A 48 4.40 6.12 -3.01
C ARG A 48 4.83 5.36 -4.27
N GLY A 49 5.91 5.82 -4.90
CA GLY A 49 6.45 5.18 -6.12
C GLY A 49 5.62 5.42 -7.39
N VAL A 50 4.56 6.21 -7.31
CA VAL A 50 3.68 6.52 -8.45
C VAL A 50 3.87 7.98 -8.88
N PRO A 51 3.89 8.28 -10.19
CA PRO A 51 3.93 9.65 -10.69
C PRO A 51 2.83 10.53 -10.08
N GLY A 52 3.14 11.78 -9.76
CA GLY A 52 2.20 12.71 -9.12
C GLY A 52 0.96 13.07 -9.94
N ALA A 53 0.88 12.64 -11.20
CA ALA A 53 -0.29 12.78 -12.06
C ALA A 53 -1.39 11.73 -11.75
N ILE A 54 -1.06 10.64 -11.04
CA ILE A 54 -2.00 9.58 -10.70
C ILE A 54 -2.48 9.82 -9.26
N GLY A 55 -3.77 10.08 -9.10
CA GLY A 55 -4.38 10.27 -7.79
C GLY A 55 -4.60 8.95 -7.06
N LEU A 56 -4.84 9.03 -5.75
CA LEU A 56 -5.23 7.87 -4.93
C LEU A 56 -6.45 7.15 -5.50
N ARG A 57 -7.43 7.89 -6.01
CA ARG A 57 -8.61 7.31 -6.64
C ARG A 57 -8.22 6.52 -7.89
N ASP A 58 -7.39 7.06 -8.77
CA ASP A 58 -7.05 6.38 -10.02
C ASP A 58 -6.23 5.10 -9.79
N TYR A 59 -5.37 5.11 -8.77
CA TYR A 59 -4.54 3.97 -8.43
C TYR A 59 -5.30 2.85 -7.71
N PHE A 60 -6.16 3.20 -6.74
CA PHE A 60 -6.90 2.23 -5.93
C PHE A 60 -8.33 1.96 -6.41
N SER A 61 -8.77 2.60 -7.50
CA SER A 61 -10.06 2.24 -8.07
C SER A 61 -9.96 0.83 -8.65
N PRO A 62 -10.96 -0.04 -8.39
CA PRO A 62 -11.09 -1.24 -9.18
C PRO A 62 -11.35 -0.80 -10.61
N THR A 63 -10.39 -0.98 -11.50
CA THR A 63 -10.63 -0.78 -12.93
C THR A 63 -11.75 -1.75 -13.31
N GLN A 64 -12.98 -1.26 -13.42
CA GLN A 64 -14.02 -2.00 -14.13
C GLN A 64 -13.64 -1.98 -15.61
N LYS A 65 -12.70 -2.85 -15.98
CA LYS A 65 -12.61 -3.36 -17.34
C LYS A 65 -13.17 -4.78 -17.30
N THR A 66 -14.49 -4.86 -17.24
CA THR A 66 -15.17 -5.98 -17.90
C THR A 66 -14.72 -5.97 -19.36
N PRO A 67 -14.15 -7.07 -19.89
CA PRO A 67 -13.95 -7.18 -21.32
C PRO A 67 -15.36 -7.29 -21.93
N HIS A 68 -15.82 -6.23 -22.59
CA HIS A 68 -16.88 -6.42 -23.55
C HIS A 68 -16.26 -7.11 -24.77
N GLN A 69 -16.86 -8.26 -25.09
CA GLN A 69 -16.60 -9.12 -26.23
C GLN A 69 -16.56 -8.35 -27.56
#